data_AF-A0A8S9I3I8-F1
#
_entry.id   AF-A0A8S9I3I8-F1
#
_cell.length_a   1.000
_cell.length_b   1.000
_cell.length_c   1.000
_cell.angle_alpha   90.00
_cell.angle_beta   90.00
_cell.angle_gamma   90.00
#
_symmetry.space_group_name_H-M   'P 1'
#
loop_
_entity.id
_entity.type
_entity.pdbx_description
1 polymer ?
#
loop_
_entity_poly.entity_id
_entity_poly.type
_entity_poly.pdbx_seq_one_letter_code
_entity_poly.pdbx_strand_id
1 'polypeptide(L)'
;MLVALLSSLVKNCFVVCTWYLKRGINESGNVANDVETEQILSEDVPEDHPMQISSVVQNRGSIPLFWSQETSRMNLKPDIVLSKRDLIYEATRLHFENLAERYGIPIIILNLIKTKERRPRESILRAEFANAIDFINKDLPEENRLRFLHWDLHKHFQSKTANVLALLGKVATCALMLTGFFYHQVTPSMKLEGYMSSSSSEAEMSPHNSSDDDCGEYDSVKKSFPPKNVASGDYDGKPGRLQRGVLRTNCIDCLDRTNVAQYAYGWAALGQQLHALGIRDAPTIELDDPLSSSLMVLYERMGDTLAYQYGGSAAHNKESLE
;
A
#
# COMPACT_ATOMS: atom_id res chain seq x y z
N MET A 1 -11.79 -0.08 -21.88
CA MET A 1 -11.38 -0.53 -20.52
C MET A 1 -10.11 0.20 -20.15
N LEU A 2 -10.12 0.88 -19.01
CA LEU A 2 -8.99 1.65 -18.52
C LEU A 2 -8.35 0.91 -17.34
N VAL A 3 -7.05 0.65 -17.43
CA VAL A 3 -6.22 0.22 -16.29
C VAL A 3 -5.37 1.41 -15.88
N ALA A 4 -5.48 1.84 -14.64
CA ALA A 4 -4.65 2.88 -14.07
C ALA A 4 -3.88 2.32 -12.87
N LEU A 5 -2.61 2.71 -12.75
CA LEU A 5 -1.77 2.40 -11.60
C LEU A 5 -1.40 3.73 -10.95
N LEU A 6 -1.95 3.99 -9.76
CA LEU A 6 -1.62 5.14 -8.95
C LEU A 6 -0.66 4.69 -7.86
N SER A 7 0.43 5.43 -7.65
CA SER A 7 1.34 5.18 -6.53
C SER A 7 1.59 6.47 -5.80
N SER A 8 1.13 6.48 -4.56
CA SER A 8 1.26 7.60 -3.66
C SER A 8 2.33 7.26 -2.64
N LEU A 9 3.43 8.01 -2.68
CA LEU A 9 4.34 8.05 -1.54
C LEU A 9 3.55 8.69 -0.41
N VAL A 10 3.22 7.91 0.62
CA VAL A 10 2.58 8.45 1.82
C VAL A 10 3.66 9.27 2.49
N LYS A 11 3.63 10.58 2.24
CA LYS A 11 4.57 11.55 2.81
C LYS A 11 4.32 11.69 4.31
N ASN A 12 4.68 10.66 5.06
CA ASN A 12 5.13 10.86 6.43
C ASN A 12 6.47 11.57 6.30
N CYS A 13 6.45 12.90 6.31
CA CYS A 13 7.63 13.77 6.20
C CYS A 13 8.65 13.47 7.30
N PHE A 14 9.44 12.42 7.11
CA PHE A 14 10.86 12.49 7.36
C PHE A 14 11.46 13.22 6.17
N VAL A 15 11.46 14.56 6.24
CA VAL A 15 12.40 15.49 5.59
C VAL A 15 11.71 16.85 5.44
N VAL A 16 11.94 17.71 6.42
CA VAL A 16 12.41 19.07 6.11
C VAL A 16 13.91 19.02 6.36
N CYS A 17 14.67 19.56 5.42
CA CYS A 17 16.13 19.62 5.33
C CYS A 17 16.80 18.46 4.58
N THR A 18 17.52 18.90 3.55
CA THR A 18 18.45 18.17 2.69
C THR A 18 19.37 17.26 3.52
N TRP A 19 19.78 16.13 2.91
CA TRP A 19 20.58 15.05 3.50
C TRP A 19 19.77 14.11 4.42
N TYR A 20 20.09 12.81 4.42
CA TYR A 20 19.64 11.71 5.32
C TYR A 20 18.81 10.56 4.71
N LEU A 21 19.56 9.48 4.44
CA LEU A 21 19.16 8.08 4.35
C LEU A 21 18.56 7.55 5.68
N LYS A 22 17.38 7.99 6.09
CA LYS A 22 16.69 7.37 7.24
C LYS A 22 15.94 6.13 6.77
N ARG A 23 16.24 5.00 7.42
CA ARG A 23 15.56 3.70 7.25
C ARG A 23 14.86 3.33 8.54
N GLY A 24 14.00 2.32 8.48
CA GLY A 24 13.31 1.82 9.65
C GLY A 24 12.14 2.70 10.07
N ILE A 25 11.87 2.67 11.37
CA ILE A 25 10.71 3.28 12.02
C ILE A 25 11.13 4.43 12.95
N ASN A 26 10.19 5.32 13.24
CA ASN A 26 10.30 6.31 14.30
C ASN A 26 9.44 5.98 15.52
N GLU A 27 9.53 6.80 16.57
CA GLU A 27 8.74 6.64 17.79
C GLU A 27 7.22 6.78 17.57
N SER A 28 6.80 7.50 16.53
CA SER A 28 5.37 7.67 16.17
C SER A 28 4.80 6.53 15.30
N GLY A 29 5.53 5.44 15.08
CA GLY A 29 5.05 4.32 14.26
C GLY A 29 5.13 4.54 12.74
N ASN A 30 5.79 5.60 12.28
CA ASN A 30 5.97 5.92 10.87
C ASN A 30 7.26 5.31 10.34
N VAL A 31 7.16 4.56 9.25
CA VAL A 31 8.31 4.00 8.56
C VAL A 31 8.79 4.89 7.44
N ALA A 32 10.09 4.81 7.14
CA ALA A 32 10.63 5.35 5.90
C ALA A 32 10.09 4.58 4.68
N ASN A 33 10.07 5.25 3.52
CA ASN A 33 9.74 4.65 2.24
C ASN A 33 8.34 3.98 2.20
N ASP A 34 7.37 4.53 2.93
CA ASP A 34 5.97 4.07 2.93
C ASP A 34 5.26 4.49 1.64
N VAL A 35 4.95 3.52 0.80
CA VAL A 35 4.30 3.71 -0.50
C VAL A 35 3.03 2.89 -0.52
N GLU A 36 1.96 3.56 -0.92
CA GLU A 36 0.71 2.94 -1.30
C GLU A 36 0.65 2.85 -2.81
N THR A 37 0.34 1.66 -3.33
CA THR A 37 0.10 1.42 -4.75
C THR A 37 -1.33 0.94 -4.92
N GLU A 38 -2.08 1.64 -5.75
CA GLU A 38 -3.47 1.36 -6.10
C GLU A 38 -3.57 1.00 -7.59
N GLN A 39 -4.16 -0.16 -7.87
CA GLN A 39 -4.48 -0.60 -9.23
C GLN A 39 -5.99 -0.50 -9.45
N ILE A 40 -6.38 0.44 -10.31
CA ILE A 40 -7.77 0.74 -10.63
C ILE A 40 -8.10 0.16 -12.00
N LEU A 41 -9.23 -0.51 -12.08
CA LEU A 41 -9.82 -1.00 -13.32
C LEU A 41 -11.21 -0.41 -13.48
N SER A 42 -11.45 0.26 -14.60
CA SER A 42 -12.76 0.76 -14.94
C SER A 42 -13.20 0.35 -16.35
N GLU A 43 -14.50 0.10 -16.47
CA GLU A 43 -15.14 -0.09 -17.76
C GLU A 43 -15.25 1.25 -18.49
N ASP A 44 -14.97 1.24 -19.79
CA ASP A 44 -15.12 2.41 -20.65
C ASP A 44 -16.48 2.29 -21.34
N VAL A 45 -17.50 2.86 -20.71
CA VAL A 45 -18.90 2.78 -21.14
C VAL A 45 -19.44 4.17 -21.50
N PRO A 46 -20.39 4.28 -22.44
CA PRO A 46 -21.09 5.54 -22.71
C PRO A 46 -21.74 6.10 -21.45
N GLU A 47 -21.85 7.44 -21.36
CA GLU A 47 -22.27 8.14 -20.12
C GLU A 47 -23.61 7.68 -19.54
N ASP A 48 -24.50 7.16 -20.38
CA ASP A 48 -25.85 6.69 -20.01
C ASP A 48 -25.89 5.25 -19.45
N HIS A 49 -24.75 4.56 -19.39
CA HIS A 49 -24.67 3.17 -18.94
C HIS A 49 -24.04 3.06 -17.54
N PRO A 50 -24.45 2.08 -16.73
CA PRO A 50 -23.84 1.85 -15.44
C PRO A 50 -22.37 1.44 -15.61
N MET A 51 -21.46 2.23 -15.04
CA MET A 51 -20.02 2.02 -15.12
C MET A 51 -19.57 1.12 -13.98
N GLN A 52 -18.83 0.07 -14.29
CA GLN A 52 -18.21 -0.76 -13.27
C GLN A 52 -16.79 -0.27 -12.97
N ILE A 53 -16.47 -0.17 -11.68
CA ILE A 53 -15.13 0.19 -11.20
C ILE A 53 -14.68 -0.80 -10.14
N SER A 54 -13.39 -1.11 -10.16
CA SER A 54 -12.74 -1.87 -9.11
C SER A 54 -11.38 -1.27 -8.80
N SER A 55 -10.93 -1.47 -7.56
CA SER A 55 -9.63 -1.00 -7.09
C SER A 55 -9.03 -2.01 -6.12
N VAL A 56 -7.71 -2.15 -6.16
CA VAL A 56 -6.97 -2.92 -5.16
C VAL A 56 -5.77 -2.11 -4.69
N VAL A 57 -5.60 -2.05 -3.38
CA VAL A 57 -4.51 -1.34 -2.72
C VAL A 57 -3.51 -2.34 -2.14
N GLN A 58 -2.24 -2.03 -2.29
CA GLN A 58 -1.13 -2.72 -1.62
C GLN A 58 -0.16 -1.70 -1.02
N ASN A 59 0.47 -2.08 0.08
CA ASN A 59 1.41 -1.22 0.78
C ASN A 59 2.83 -1.78 0.69
N ARG A 60 3.82 -0.91 0.62
CA ARG A 60 5.24 -1.25 0.70
C ARG A 60 5.93 -0.25 1.61
N GLY A 61 6.81 -0.72 2.48
CA GLY A 61 7.51 0.16 3.40
C GLY A 61 8.85 -0.40 3.88
N SER A 62 9.64 0.43 4.56
CA SER A 62 10.79 -0.08 5.31
C SER A 62 10.33 -1.08 6.39
N ILE A 63 11.25 -1.97 6.79
CA ILE A 63 11.00 -2.90 7.89
C ILE A 63 10.78 -2.06 9.16
N PRO A 64 9.64 -2.22 9.88
CA PRO A 64 9.26 -1.36 11.00
C PRO A 64 10.04 -1.70 12.27
N LEU A 65 11.36 -1.50 12.22
CA LEU A 65 12.30 -1.62 13.33
C LEU A 65 13.15 -0.36 13.39
N PHE A 66 13.76 -0.08 14.53
CA PHE A 66 14.77 0.96 14.61
C PHE A 66 16.08 0.45 14.00
N TRP A 67 16.35 0.82 12.75
CA TRP A 67 17.60 0.45 12.08
C TRP A 67 18.06 1.54 11.12
N SER A 68 19.37 1.62 10.94
CA SER A 68 19.99 2.57 10.03
C SER A 68 21.04 1.90 9.17
N GLN A 69 21.38 2.58 8.08
CA GLN A 69 22.43 2.15 7.18
C GLN A 69 23.16 3.39 6.68
N GLU A 70 24.36 3.65 7.21
CA GLU A 70 25.09 4.87 6.95
C GLU A 70 25.96 4.70 5.70
N THR A 71 25.57 5.31 4.58
CA THR A 71 26.36 5.28 3.35
C THR A 71 27.55 6.22 3.43
N SER A 72 28.76 5.66 3.35
CA SER A 72 29.98 6.44 3.10
C SER A 72 30.39 6.31 1.63
N ARG A 73 31.08 7.33 1.09
CA ARG A 73 31.58 7.32 -0.31
C ARG A 73 32.52 6.14 -0.62
N MET A 74 33.09 5.52 0.40
CA MET A 74 34.04 4.41 0.29
C MET A 74 33.38 3.03 0.47
N ASN A 75 32.20 2.97 1.09
CA ASN A 75 31.48 1.71 1.36
C ASN A 75 30.24 1.61 0.47
N LEU A 76 30.37 0.92 -0.67
CA LEU A 76 29.29 0.70 -1.63
C LEU A 76 28.09 -0.08 -1.06
N LYS A 77 28.29 -0.85 0.02
CA LYS A 77 27.22 -1.50 0.78
C LYS A 77 27.51 -1.38 2.27
N PRO A 78 27.05 -0.31 2.93
CA PRO A 78 27.25 -0.13 4.36
C PRO A 78 26.55 -1.22 5.18
N ASP A 79 27.04 -1.44 6.39
CA ASP A 79 26.45 -2.43 7.30
C ASP A 79 25.15 -1.89 7.91
N ILE A 80 24.29 -2.82 8.28
CA ILE A 80 23.01 -2.53 8.90
C ILE A 80 23.20 -2.46 10.40
N VAL A 81 22.84 -1.32 10.97
CA VAL A 81 22.92 -1.08 12.42
C VAL A 81 21.51 -1.15 12.99
N LEU A 82 21.24 -2.21 13.76
CA LEU A 82 20.00 -2.36 14.49
C LEU A 82 20.11 -1.63 15.85
N SER A 83 19.13 -0.81 16.17
CA SER A 83 19.04 -0.13 17.46
C SER A 83 18.00 -0.83 18.34
N LYS A 84 18.45 -1.54 19.38
CA LYS A 84 17.56 -2.22 20.35
C LYS A 84 17.04 -1.27 21.44
N ARG A 85 16.65 -0.06 21.05
CA ARG A 85 16.16 0.96 21.98
C ARG A 85 14.76 0.63 22.49
N ASP A 86 13.97 -0.04 21.66
CA ASP A 86 12.62 -0.47 21.97
C ASP A 86 12.63 -1.98 22.24
N LEU A 87 12.54 -2.34 23.52
CA LEU A 87 12.55 -3.73 23.98
C LEU A 87 11.18 -4.40 23.92
N ILE A 88 10.10 -3.60 23.81
CA ILE A 88 8.71 -4.06 23.80
C ILE A 88 8.04 -3.91 22.44
N TYR A 89 8.78 -3.40 21.45
CA TYR A 89 8.30 -3.15 20.08
C TYR A 89 7.08 -2.22 20.04
N GLU A 90 7.03 -1.21 20.91
CA GLU A 90 5.95 -0.22 20.98
C GLU A 90 5.79 0.54 19.66
N ALA A 91 6.87 1.04 19.07
CA ALA A 91 6.81 1.74 17.79
C ALA A 91 6.30 0.82 16.67
N THR A 92 6.80 -0.42 16.64
CA THR A 92 6.37 -1.44 15.66
C THR A 92 4.90 -1.79 15.84
N ARG A 93 4.40 -1.87 17.07
CA ARG A 93 2.98 -2.10 17.37
C ARG A 93 2.12 -0.95 16.86
N LEU A 94 2.47 0.29 17.22
CA LEU A 94 1.78 1.50 16.78
C LEU A 94 1.71 1.58 15.25
N HIS A 95 2.79 1.21 14.56
CA HIS A 95 2.81 1.14 13.11
C HIS A 95 1.73 0.21 12.52
N PHE A 96 1.57 -0.99 13.08
CA PHE A 96 0.57 -1.94 12.60
C PHE A 96 -0.86 -1.58 13.03
N GLU A 97 -1.03 -0.91 14.16
CA GLU A 97 -2.31 -0.31 14.56
C GLU A 97 -2.74 0.77 13.55
N ASN A 98 -1.83 1.68 13.19
CA ASN A 98 -2.08 2.70 12.16
C ASN A 98 -2.39 2.08 10.78
N LEU A 99 -1.78 0.94 10.45
CA LEU A 99 -2.11 0.21 9.21
C LEU A 99 -3.49 -0.45 9.30
N ALA A 100 -3.85 -1.01 10.45
CA ALA A 100 -5.13 -1.66 10.66
C ALA A 100 -6.28 -0.65 10.63
N GLU A 101 -6.06 0.56 11.15
CA GLU A 101 -7.03 1.66 11.07
C GLU A 101 -7.25 2.10 9.62
N ARG A 102 -6.17 2.22 8.83
CA ARG A 102 -6.24 2.67 7.42
C ARG A 102 -6.81 1.63 6.46
N TYR A 103 -6.36 0.38 6.58
CA TYR A 103 -6.63 -0.66 5.57
C TYR A 103 -7.51 -1.81 6.09
N GLY A 104 -7.74 -1.87 7.40
CA GLY A 104 -8.43 -2.98 8.06
C GLY A 104 -7.53 -4.21 8.29
N ILE A 105 -8.20 -5.33 8.57
CA ILE A 105 -7.61 -6.63 8.88
C ILE A 105 -8.10 -7.71 7.88
N PRO A 106 -7.25 -8.65 7.46
CA PRO A 106 -5.91 -8.91 7.99
C PRO A 106 -4.82 -8.04 7.35
N ILE A 107 -3.74 -7.82 8.11
CA ILE A 107 -2.47 -7.32 7.57
C ILE A 107 -1.58 -8.53 7.28
N ILE A 108 -1.26 -8.72 6.00
CA ILE A 108 -0.39 -9.80 5.53
C ILE A 108 0.96 -9.18 5.18
N ILE A 109 2.03 -9.64 5.83
CA ILE A 109 3.37 -9.07 5.67
C ILE A 109 4.21 -10.02 4.84
N LEU A 110 4.58 -9.60 3.63
CA LEU A 110 5.50 -10.32 2.75
C LEU A 110 6.92 -9.77 2.92
N ASN A 111 7.80 -10.58 3.50
CA ASN A 111 9.16 -10.18 3.78
C ASN A 111 10.16 -10.87 2.85
N LEU A 112 10.75 -10.10 1.92
CA LEU A 112 11.59 -10.59 0.82
C LEU A 112 13.10 -10.59 1.12
N ILE A 113 13.45 -10.63 2.41
CA ILE A 113 14.82 -10.58 2.90
C ILE A 113 15.61 -11.84 2.51
N LYS A 114 16.89 -11.69 2.16
CA LYS A 114 17.79 -12.83 1.93
C LYS A 114 18.07 -13.58 3.24
N THR A 115 18.04 -14.91 3.18
CA THR A 115 18.35 -15.77 4.33
C THR A 115 19.80 -16.23 4.35
N LYS A 116 20.42 -16.42 3.19
CA LYS A 116 21.82 -16.85 3.06
C LYS A 116 22.63 -15.74 2.41
N GLU A 117 23.50 -15.12 3.20
CA GLU A 117 24.39 -14.06 2.76
C GLU A 117 25.81 -14.37 3.22
N ARG A 118 26.82 -13.94 2.46
CA ARG A 118 28.23 -14.06 2.86
C ARG A 118 28.56 -13.25 4.11
N ARG A 119 27.88 -12.11 4.29
CA ARG A 119 27.91 -11.30 5.51
C ARG A 119 26.47 -11.12 5.97
N PRO A 120 26.13 -11.47 7.22
CA PRO A 120 24.76 -11.38 7.71
C PRO A 120 24.37 -9.90 7.85
N ARG A 121 23.60 -9.38 6.90
CA ARG A 121 23.14 -7.99 6.91
C ARG A 121 21.64 -7.95 7.00
N GLU A 122 20.96 -8.45 5.97
CA GLU A 122 19.50 -8.51 5.94
C GLU A 122 18.98 -9.55 6.94
N SER A 123 19.69 -10.67 7.08
CA SER A 123 19.32 -11.76 7.99
C SER A 123 19.19 -11.36 9.47
N ILE A 124 19.90 -10.32 9.92
CA ILE A 124 19.79 -9.77 11.28
C ILE A 124 18.42 -9.10 11.47
N LEU A 125 18.02 -8.24 10.52
CA LEU A 125 16.70 -7.60 10.55
C LEU A 125 15.58 -8.61 10.44
N ARG A 126 15.76 -9.66 9.64
CA ARG A 126 14.78 -10.75 9.53
C ARG A 126 14.51 -11.40 10.89
N ALA A 127 15.57 -11.76 11.62
CA ALA A 127 15.45 -12.44 12.90
C ALA A 127 14.79 -11.52 13.93
N GLU A 128 15.24 -10.28 14.03
CA GLU A 128 14.66 -9.31 14.96
C GLU A 128 13.20 -9.00 14.63
N PHE A 129 12.87 -8.85 13.35
CA PHE A 129 11.50 -8.53 12.95
C PHE A 129 10.54 -9.70 13.20
N ALA A 130 10.99 -10.94 13.02
CA ALA A 130 10.21 -12.11 13.39
C ALA A 130 9.91 -12.11 14.90
N ASN A 131 10.90 -11.82 15.74
CA ASN A 131 10.70 -11.69 17.20
C ASN A 131 9.68 -10.60 17.54
N ALA A 132 9.74 -9.46 16.85
CA ALA A 132 8.79 -8.37 17.04
C ALA A 132 7.34 -8.79 16.71
N ILE A 133 7.14 -9.47 15.58
CA ILE A 133 5.81 -9.98 15.20
C ILE A 133 5.31 -11.03 16.19
N ASP A 134 6.16 -11.98 16.59
CA ASP A 134 5.79 -13.00 17.57
C ASP A 134 5.47 -12.39 18.94
N PHE A 135 6.16 -11.31 19.33
CA PHE A 135 5.86 -10.56 20.54
C PHE A 135 4.49 -9.87 20.45
N ILE A 136 4.23 -9.13 19.38
CA ILE A 136 2.97 -8.40 19.17
C ILE A 136 1.78 -9.36 19.07
N ASN A 137 1.92 -10.48 18.35
CA ASN A 137 0.85 -11.45 18.14
C ASN A 137 0.43 -12.21 19.42
N LYS A 138 1.22 -12.17 20.49
CA LYS A 138 0.82 -12.74 21.80
C LYS A 138 -0.32 -11.96 22.44
N ASP A 139 -0.36 -10.65 22.20
CA ASP A 139 -1.36 -9.76 22.81
C ASP A 139 -2.59 -9.57 21.92
N LEU A 140 -2.56 -10.06 20.68
CA LEU A 140 -3.65 -9.93 19.71
C LEU A 140 -4.53 -11.19 19.65
N PRO A 141 -5.86 -11.03 19.52
CA PRO A 141 -6.76 -12.16 19.24
C PRO A 141 -6.43 -12.78 17.88
N GLU A 142 -6.79 -14.05 17.70
CA GLU A 142 -6.39 -14.83 16.52
C GLU A 142 -6.81 -14.18 15.19
N GLU A 143 -7.98 -13.56 15.14
CA GLU A 143 -8.48 -12.86 13.96
C GLU A 143 -7.63 -11.64 13.55
N ASN A 144 -7.00 -10.97 14.52
CA ASN A 144 -6.26 -9.73 14.33
C ASN A 144 -4.74 -9.95 14.22
N ARG A 145 -4.27 -11.20 14.34
CA ARG A 145 -2.85 -11.50 14.28
C ARG A 145 -2.25 -11.09 12.93
N LEU A 146 -1.08 -10.46 13.01
CA LEU A 146 -0.26 -10.11 11.87
C LEU A 146 0.21 -11.40 11.19
N ARG A 147 -0.10 -11.55 9.91
CA ARG A 147 0.27 -12.73 9.13
C ARG A 147 1.61 -12.52 8.48
N PHE A 148 2.68 -12.98 9.13
CA PHE A 148 4.04 -12.82 8.65
C PHE A 148 4.48 -13.97 7.74
N LEU A 149 4.75 -13.64 6.47
CA LEU A 149 5.27 -14.56 5.47
C LEU A 149 6.67 -14.13 5.05
N HIS A 150 7.65 -14.98 5.30
CA HIS A 150 9.02 -14.76 4.88
C HIS A 150 9.35 -15.55 3.60
N TRP A 151 9.89 -14.88 2.59
CA TRP A 151 10.22 -15.49 1.30
C TRP A 151 11.59 -15.05 0.78
N ASP A 152 12.54 -15.98 0.68
CA ASP A 152 13.87 -15.70 0.13
C ASP A 152 13.89 -15.88 -1.40
N LEU A 153 13.60 -14.81 -2.13
CA LEU A 153 13.60 -14.81 -3.59
C LEU A 153 14.95 -15.28 -4.18
N HIS A 154 16.08 -14.97 -3.54
CA HIS A 154 17.40 -15.25 -4.09
C HIS A 154 17.67 -16.76 -4.22
N LYS A 155 17.21 -17.56 -3.25
CA LYS A 155 17.29 -19.03 -3.32
C LYS A 155 16.47 -19.58 -4.48
N HIS A 156 15.30 -19.00 -4.73
CA HIS A 156 14.39 -19.49 -5.76
C HIS A 156 14.82 -19.07 -7.18
N PHE A 157 15.45 -17.90 -7.35
CA PHE A 157 16.07 -17.51 -8.63
C PHE A 157 17.26 -18.39 -9.03
N GLN A 158 17.94 -19.03 -8.06
CA GLN A 158 19.05 -19.95 -8.34
C GLN A 158 18.59 -21.37 -8.71
N SER A 159 17.36 -21.76 -8.33
CA SER A 159 16.80 -23.05 -8.74
C SER A 159 16.17 -22.91 -10.13
N LYS A 160 16.76 -23.53 -11.15
CA LYS A 160 16.28 -23.53 -12.54
C LYS A 160 14.86 -24.12 -12.75
N THR A 161 14.27 -24.69 -11.71
CA THR A 161 13.02 -25.49 -11.76
C THR A 161 11.77 -24.75 -11.26
N ALA A 162 11.91 -23.63 -10.55
CA ALA A 162 10.76 -22.93 -9.98
C ALA A 162 10.50 -21.61 -10.72
N ASN A 163 9.34 -21.51 -11.39
CA ASN A 163 8.84 -20.23 -11.88
C ASN A 163 8.47 -19.36 -10.66
N VAL A 164 9.42 -18.51 -10.23
CA VAL A 164 9.31 -17.65 -9.03
C VAL A 164 8.02 -16.83 -9.06
N LEU A 165 7.65 -16.34 -10.24
CA LEU A 165 6.43 -15.57 -10.44
C LEU A 165 5.17 -16.40 -10.25
N ALA A 166 5.15 -17.66 -10.66
CA ALA A 166 4.02 -18.55 -10.41
C ALA A 166 3.84 -18.85 -8.90
N LEU A 167 4.93 -19.00 -8.15
CA LEU A 167 4.88 -19.19 -6.70
C LEU A 167 4.42 -17.92 -5.98
N LEU A 168 4.98 -16.76 -6.36
CA LEU A 168 4.52 -15.46 -5.85
C LEU A 168 3.06 -15.24 -6.20
N GLY A 169 2.62 -15.63 -7.39
CA GLY A 169 1.23 -15.60 -7.82
C GLY A 169 0.30 -16.37 -6.87
N LYS A 170 0.68 -17.58 -6.45
CA LYS A 170 -0.10 -18.36 -5.47
C LYS A 170 -0.22 -17.64 -4.12
N VAL A 171 0.89 -17.07 -3.63
CA VAL A 171 0.90 -16.28 -2.39
C VAL A 171 0.02 -15.04 -2.53
N ALA A 172 0.16 -14.33 -3.65
CA ALA A 172 -0.64 -13.16 -3.99
C ALA A 172 -2.13 -13.46 -4.06
N THR A 173 -2.54 -14.54 -4.75
CA THR A 173 -3.93 -14.97 -4.82
C THR A 173 -4.47 -15.29 -3.42
N CYS A 174 -3.71 -16.02 -2.60
CA CYS A 174 -4.12 -16.31 -1.22
C CYS A 174 -4.29 -15.03 -0.39
N ALA A 175 -3.34 -14.10 -0.49
CA ALA A 175 -3.44 -12.81 0.18
C ALA A 175 -4.68 -12.02 -0.26
N LEU A 176 -4.91 -11.93 -1.57
CA LEU A 176 -6.04 -11.22 -2.16
C LEU A 176 -7.39 -11.83 -1.76
N MET A 177 -7.48 -13.15 -1.63
CA MET A 177 -8.71 -13.81 -1.16
C MET A 177 -9.04 -13.44 0.29
N LEU A 178 -8.02 -13.15 1.11
CA LEU A 178 -8.19 -12.75 2.51
C LEU A 178 -8.46 -11.25 2.67
N THR A 179 -7.79 -10.41 1.88
CA THR A 179 -7.91 -8.94 1.96
C THR A 179 -9.08 -8.39 1.15
N GLY A 180 -9.45 -9.07 0.07
CA GLY A 180 -10.42 -8.61 -0.90
C GLY A 180 -9.90 -7.46 -1.78
N PHE A 181 -10.79 -6.92 -2.59
CA PHE A 181 -10.59 -5.72 -3.40
C PHE A 181 -11.90 -4.94 -3.46
N PHE A 182 -11.80 -3.65 -3.76
CA PHE A 182 -12.95 -2.79 -3.95
C PHE A 182 -13.63 -3.07 -5.30
N TYR A 183 -14.96 -3.13 -5.29
CA TYR A 183 -15.78 -3.20 -6.51
C TYR A 183 -17.09 -2.44 -6.30
N HIS A 184 -17.49 -1.65 -7.28
CA HIS A 184 -18.77 -0.96 -7.26
C HIS A 184 -19.29 -0.73 -8.67
N GLN A 185 -20.62 -0.72 -8.82
CA GLN A 185 -21.30 -0.31 -10.03
C GLN A 185 -21.87 1.10 -9.83
N VAL A 186 -21.34 2.06 -10.57
CA VAL A 186 -21.75 3.46 -10.54
C VAL A 186 -22.87 3.66 -11.56
N THR A 187 -24.07 3.98 -11.08
CA THR A 187 -25.18 4.33 -11.98
C THR A 187 -25.09 5.81 -12.40
N PRO A 188 -25.54 6.20 -13.60
CA PRO A 188 -25.51 7.59 -14.07
C PRO A 188 -26.23 8.57 -13.12
N SER A 189 -27.30 8.12 -12.45
CA SER A 189 -28.05 8.94 -11.48
C SER A 189 -27.25 9.33 -10.23
N MET A 190 -26.22 8.56 -9.87
CA MET A 190 -25.36 8.84 -8.71
C MET A 190 -24.31 9.93 -8.96
N LYS A 191 -24.09 10.33 -10.22
CA LYS A 191 -23.14 11.42 -10.56
C LYS A 191 -23.67 12.82 -10.20
N LEU A 192 -24.97 12.99 -9.94
CA LEU A 192 -25.59 14.31 -9.84
C LEU A 192 -25.62 14.92 -8.42
N GLU A 193 -25.46 14.14 -7.34
CA GLU A 193 -25.55 14.66 -5.97
C GLU A 193 -24.27 15.33 -5.44
N GLY A 194 -23.15 15.26 -6.16
CA GLY A 194 -21.86 15.81 -5.72
C GLY A 194 -21.62 17.29 -6.04
N TYR A 195 -22.49 17.95 -6.81
CA TYR A 195 -22.18 19.27 -7.41
C TYR A 195 -23.11 20.42 -7.00
N MET A 196 -24.00 20.25 -6.03
CA MET A 196 -24.90 21.31 -5.58
C MET A 196 -24.85 21.49 -4.06
N SER A 197 -23.80 22.16 -3.59
CA SER A 197 -23.76 22.86 -2.29
C SER A 197 -22.66 23.92 -2.28
N SER A 198 -22.73 24.85 -3.24
CA SER A 198 -22.06 26.14 -3.15
C SER A 198 -22.98 27.18 -3.76
N SER A 199 -24.10 27.44 -3.07
CA SER A 199 -24.85 28.68 -3.28
C SER A 199 -23.99 29.84 -2.79
N SER A 200 -23.28 30.46 -3.72
CA SER A 200 -22.71 31.79 -3.59
C SER A 200 -23.86 32.80 -3.44
N SER A 201 -24.19 33.17 -2.21
CA SER A 201 -24.94 34.39 -1.95
C SER A 201 -23.96 35.56 -1.89
N GLU A 202 -24.01 36.39 -2.93
CA GLU A 202 -23.39 37.71 -2.96
C GLU A 202 -23.94 38.55 -1.81
N ALA A 203 -23.06 39.10 -0.98
CA ALA A 203 -23.38 40.23 -0.12
C ALA A 203 -22.13 41.10 0.04
N GLU A 204 -22.22 42.29 -0.52
CA GLU A 204 -21.22 43.35 -0.42
C GLU A 204 -20.99 43.80 1.03
N MET A 205 -19.75 44.21 1.27
CA MET A 205 -19.18 44.64 2.53
C MET A 205 -19.72 46.03 2.96
N SER A 206 -20.05 46.20 4.23
CA SER A 206 -19.86 47.49 4.90
C SER A 206 -19.48 47.31 6.38
N PRO A 207 -18.67 48.21 6.97
CA PRO A 207 -17.93 47.95 8.21
C PRO A 207 -18.58 48.64 9.41
N HIS A 208 -18.55 48.05 10.62
CA HIS A 208 -18.44 48.81 11.88
C HIS A 208 -18.13 47.91 13.10
N ASN A 209 -16.97 48.20 13.70
CA ASN A 209 -16.53 48.24 15.11
C ASN A 209 -17.17 47.41 16.24
N SER A 210 -16.24 47.03 17.14
CA SER A 210 -16.28 46.97 18.62
C SER A 210 -16.36 45.60 19.31
N SER A 211 -15.20 45.24 19.89
CA SER A 211 -14.94 44.92 21.30
C SER A 211 -15.59 43.71 22.00
N ASP A 212 -14.67 42.97 22.64
CA ASP A 212 -14.74 42.31 23.96
C ASP A 212 -15.33 40.90 24.13
N ASP A 213 -14.56 40.11 24.92
CA ASP A 213 -14.93 39.02 25.84
C ASP A 213 -15.44 37.69 25.23
N ASP A 214 -15.28 36.50 25.80
CA ASP A 214 -14.59 35.92 26.97
C ASP A 214 -14.74 34.37 26.80
N CYS A 215 -14.00 33.61 27.59
CA CYS A 215 -13.83 32.16 27.59
C CYS A 215 -15.05 31.29 27.99
N GLY A 216 -14.94 29.97 27.75
CA GLY A 216 -15.73 28.90 28.42
C GLY A 216 -16.34 27.87 27.45
N GLU A 217 -15.81 26.64 27.29
CA GLU A 217 -15.96 25.40 28.10
C GLU A 217 -17.19 24.52 27.75
N TYR A 218 -16.89 23.28 27.31
CA TYR A 218 -17.57 21.99 27.55
C TYR A 218 -19.12 21.86 27.41
N ASP A 219 -19.61 21.01 26.50
CA ASP A 219 -20.03 19.63 26.80
C ASP A 219 -20.63 18.89 25.58
N SER A 220 -20.33 17.60 25.56
CA SER A 220 -20.89 16.43 24.88
C SER A 220 -22.30 16.52 24.27
N VAL A 221 -22.52 15.79 23.17
CA VAL A 221 -23.37 14.58 23.14
C VAL A 221 -23.40 13.98 21.73
N LYS A 222 -23.08 12.69 21.67
CA LYS A 222 -23.23 11.79 20.51
C LYS A 222 -24.68 11.78 20.03
N LYS A 223 -24.90 11.85 18.71
CA LYS A 223 -25.98 11.11 18.05
C LYS A 223 -25.54 10.63 16.68
N SER A 224 -25.12 9.38 16.66
CA SER A 224 -25.12 8.48 15.51
C SER A 224 -26.51 8.49 14.86
N PHE A 225 -26.57 8.90 13.60
CA PHE A 225 -27.71 8.56 12.74
C PHE A 225 -27.22 7.54 11.72
N PRO A 226 -27.85 6.36 11.61
CA PRO A 226 -27.57 5.45 10.51
C PRO A 226 -28.09 6.11 9.21
N PRO A 227 -27.43 5.93 8.05
CA PRO A 227 -28.03 6.37 6.80
C PRO A 227 -29.33 5.59 6.61
N LYS A 228 -30.43 6.31 6.43
CA LYS A 228 -31.73 5.74 6.08
C LYS A 228 -31.58 5.02 4.74
N ASN A 229 -31.84 3.72 4.72
CA ASN A 229 -32.04 2.96 3.48
C ASN A 229 -33.22 3.56 2.72
N VAL A 230 -32.93 4.36 1.69
CA VAL A 230 -33.90 4.71 0.66
C VAL A 230 -34.00 3.49 -0.24
N ALA A 231 -35.15 2.82 -0.18
CA ALA A 231 -35.48 1.73 -1.09
C ALA A 231 -35.53 2.28 -2.53
N SER A 232 -34.59 1.86 -3.35
CA SER A 232 -34.55 2.19 -4.77
C SER A 232 -34.44 0.90 -5.59
N GLY A 233 -35.42 0.74 -6.48
CA GLY A 233 -35.36 0.02 -7.76
C GLY A 233 -34.68 -1.34 -7.81
N ASP A 234 -35.45 -2.35 -8.20
CA ASP A 234 -34.99 -3.69 -8.58
C ASP A 234 -34.06 -3.61 -9.81
N TYR A 235 -32.78 -3.32 -9.55
CA TYR A 235 -31.68 -3.50 -10.49
C TYR A 235 -30.87 -4.69 -9.99
N ASP A 236 -30.78 -5.74 -10.81
CA ASP A 236 -29.99 -6.96 -10.59
C ASP A 236 -28.48 -6.67 -10.67
N GLY A 237 -28.00 -5.75 -9.82
CA GLY A 237 -26.62 -5.33 -9.74
C GLY A 237 -25.87 -6.15 -8.69
N LYS A 238 -24.67 -6.64 -9.05
CA LYS A 238 -23.79 -7.31 -8.09
C LYS A 238 -23.53 -6.39 -6.89
N PRO A 239 -23.66 -6.87 -5.64
CA PRO A 239 -23.44 -6.04 -4.46
C PRO A 239 -22.01 -5.50 -4.44
N GLY A 240 -21.87 -4.23 -4.05
CA GLY A 240 -20.56 -3.60 -3.88
C GLY A 240 -19.69 -4.34 -2.86
N ARG A 241 -18.37 -4.27 -3.05
CA ARG A 241 -17.36 -4.88 -2.19
C ARG A 241 -16.34 -3.84 -1.77
N LEU A 242 -15.90 -3.92 -0.52
CA LEU A 242 -14.80 -3.13 0.00
C LEU A 242 -13.59 -4.05 0.22
N GLN A 243 -12.39 -3.53 -0.02
CA GLN A 243 -11.17 -4.14 0.48
C GLN A 243 -11.14 -3.97 2.01
N ARG A 244 -10.80 -5.03 2.74
CA ARG A 244 -10.87 -5.08 4.21
C ARG A 244 -9.53 -5.31 4.89
N GLY A 245 -8.46 -5.55 4.13
CA GLY A 245 -7.11 -5.73 4.64
C GLY A 245 -6.06 -5.36 3.59
N VAL A 246 -4.78 -5.58 3.88
CA VAL A 246 -3.69 -5.19 2.97
C VAL A 246 -2.55 -6.20 2.96
N LEU A 247 -1.98 -6.42 1.77
CA LEU A 247 -0.68 -7.04 1.61
C LEU A 247 0.40 -5.95 1.71
N ARG A 248 1.22 -6.04 2.75
CA ARG A 248 2.39 -5.19 2.97
C ARG A 248 3.66 -5.91 2.55
N THR A 249 4.42 -5.33 1.62
CA THR A 249 5.75 -5.83 1.26
C THR A 249 6.83 -5.05 1.99
N ASN A 250 7.67 -5.74 2.77
CA ASN A 250 8.81 -5.11 3.43
C ASN A 250 9.98 -4.91 2.46
N CYS A 251 10.58 -3.73 2.50
CA CYS A 251 11.70 -3.33 1.65
C CYS A 251 12.94 -3.02 2.49
N ILE A 252 14.08 -3.59 2.08
CA ILE A 252 15.38 -3.28 2.65
C ILE A 252 16.25 -2.46 1.70
N ASP A 253 16.30 -2.81 0.40
CA ASP A 253 16.90 -2.05 -0.72
C ASP A 253 17.02 -2.90 -1.98
N CYS A 254 16.00 -2.81 -2.82
CA CYS A 254 15.99 -3.28 -4.20
C CYS A 254 14.55 -3.11 -4.67
N LEU A 255 14.32 -1.98 -5.31
CA LEU A 255 13.06 -1.72 -5.97
C LEU A 255 12.61 -2.96 -6.79
N ASP A 256 13.54 -3.64 -7.46
CA ASP A 256 13.27 -4.81 -8.30
C ASP A 256 12.58 -5.98 -7.58
N ARG A 257 13.11 -6.46 -6.44
CA ARG A 257 12.50 -7.61 -5.72
C ARG A 257 11.09 -7.29 -5.27
N THR A 258 10.91 -6.08 -4.74
CA THR A 258 9.62 -5.60 -4.25
C THR A 258 8.66 -5.30 -5.39
N ASN A 259 9.14 -4.78 -6.52
CA ASN A 259 8.32 -4.47 -7.68
C ASN A 259 7.80 -5.75 -8.33
N VAL A 260 8.62 -6.81 -8.42
CA VAL A 260 8.19 -8.14 -8.88
C VAL A 260 7.10 -8.71 -7.97
N ALA A 261 7.23 -8.55 -6.65
CA ALA A 261 6.20 -9.01 -5.71
C ALA A 261 4.91 -8.18 -5.82
N GLN A 262 5.02 -6.86 -5.97
CA GLN A 262 3.87 -5.98 -6.16
C GLN A 262 3.15 -6.27 -7.49
N TYR A 263 3.92 -6.54 -8.56
CA TYR A 263 3.38 -7.00 -9.84
C TYR A 263 2.66 -8.35 -9.69
N ALA A 264 3.24 -9.33 -9.00
CA ALA A 264 2.58 -10.62 -8.78
C ALA A 264 1.23 -10.48 -8.07
N TYR A 265 1.13 -9.55 -7.11
CA TYR A 265 -0.13 -9.20 -6.46
C TYR A 265 -1.11 -8.50 -7.40
N GLY A 266 -0.66 -7.50 -8.16
CA GLY A 266 -1.46 -6.81 -9.17
C GLY A 266 -1.98 -7.74 -10.27
N TRP A 267 -1.15 -8.69 -10.70
CA TRP A 267 -1.50 -9.71 -11.69
C TRP A 267 -2.59 -10.66 -11.19
N ALA A 268 -2.44 -11.17 -9.96
CA ALA A 268 -3.50 -11.97 -9.33
C ALA A 268 -4.80 -11.17 -9.16
N ALA A 269 -4.69 -9.87 -8.82
CA ALA A 269 -5.84 -8.99 -8.69
C ALA A 269 -6.52 -8.67 -10.01
N LEU A 270 -5.76 -8.47 -11.09
CA LEU A 270 -6.31 -8.17 -12.40
C LEU A 270 -7.24 -9.29 -12.88
N GLY A 271 -6.87 -10.55 -12.66
CA GLY A 271 -7.74 -11.68 -13.01
C GLY A 271 -9.07 -11.66 -12.24
N GLN A 272 -9.02 -11.42 -10.94
CA GLN A 272 -10.20 -11.34 -10.08
C GLN A 272 -11.07 -10.12 -10.40
N GLN A 273 -10.45 -8.97 -10.71
CA GLN A 273 -11.13 -7.74 -11.10
C GLN A 273 -11.86 -7.94 -12.44
N LEU A 274 -11.19 -8.47 -13.48
CA LEU A 274 -11.80 -8.75 -14.78
C LEU A 274 -12.98 -9.71 -14.68
N HIS A 275 -12.86 -10.74 -13.84
CA HIS A 275 -13.94 -11.68 -13.58
C HIS A 275 -15.12 -11.02 -12.83
N ALA A 276 -14.84 -10.16 -11.85
CA ALA A 276 -15.89 -9.41 -11.16
C ALA A 276 -16.66 -8.48 -12.12
N LEU A 277 -15.95 -7.82 -13.04
CA LEU A 277 -16.54 -6.97 -14.09
C LEU A 277 -17.29 -7.77 -15.18
N GLY A 278 -17.20 -9.10 -15.18
CA GLY A 278 -17.84 -9.95 -16.20
C GLY A 278 -17.12 -9.97 -17.56
N ILE A 279 -15.88 -9.45 -17.62
CA ILE A 279 -15.08 -9.40 -18.86
C ILE A 279 -14.44 -10.77 -19.14
N ARG A 280 -14.21 -11.57 -18.10
CA ARG A 280 -13.67 -12.94 -18.20
C ARG A 280 -14.46 -13.90 -17.33
N ASP A 281 -14.60 -15.14 -17.79
CA ASP A 281 -15.24 -16.22 -17.01
C ASP A 281 -14.33 -16.81 -15.94
N ALA A 282 -13.01 -16.78 -16.15
CA ALA A 282 -12.03 -17.31 -15.21
C ALA A 282 -11.36 -16.17 -14.41
N PRO A 283 -11.18 -16.33 -13.08
CA PRO A 283 -10.57 -15.32 -12.21
C PRO A 283 -9.04 -15.32 -12.23
N THR A 284 -8.43 -16.01 -13.18
CA THR A 284 -6.98 -16.16 -13.33
C THR A 284 -6.55 -15.76 -14.73
N ILE A 285 -5.37 -15.14 -14.82
CA ILE A 285 -4.73 -14.74 -16.08
C ILE A 285 -3.51 -15.65 -16.26
N GLU A 286 -3.26 -16.13 -17.48
CA GLU A 286 -2.05 -16.90 -17.77
C GLU A 286 -0.86 -15.96 -17.96
N LEU A 287 0.36 -16.46 -17.74
CA LEU A 287 1.55 -15.61 -17.76
C LEU A 287 1.87 -15.04 -19.15
N ASP A 288 1.52 -15.78 -20.18
CA ASP A 288 1.65 -15.46 -21.60
C ASP A 288 0.52 -14.59 -22.16
N ASP A 289 -0.51 -14.30 -21.34
CA ASP A 289 -1.59 -13.39 -21.72
C ASP A 289 -1.03 -11.96 -22.01
N PRO A 290 -1.43 -11.31 -23.11
CA PRO A 290 -1.00 -9.94 -23.43
C PRO A 290 -1.29 -8.92 -22.32
N LEU A 291 -2.34 -9.14 -21.52
CA LEU A 291 -2.66 -8.30 -20.37
C LEU A 291 -1.59 -8.40 -19.28
N SER A 292 -1.02 -9.59 -19.06
CA SER A 292 0.08 -9.81 -18.11
C SER A 292 1.31 -9.00 -18.50
N SER A 293 1.63 -8.96 -19.79
CA SER A 293 2.77 -8.20 -20.33
C SER A 293 2.52 -6.69 -20.24
N SER A 294 1.32 -6.24 -20.58
CA SER A 294 0.94 -4.82 -20.49
C SER A 294 0.94 -4.31 -19.04
N LEU A 295 0.46 -5.13 -18.10
CA LEU A 295 0.53 -4.84 -16.68
C LEU A 295 1.98 -4.78 -16.19
N MET A 296 2.86 -5.67 -16.66
CA MET A 296 4.27 -5.66 -16.28
C MET A 296 4.92 -4.32 -16.63
N VAL A 297 4.69 -3.83 -17.86
CA VAL A 297 5.20 -2.52 -18.30
C VAL A 297 4.73 -1.38 -17.40
N LEU A 298 3.48 -1.43 -16.90
CA LEU A 298 2.98 -0.42 -15.94
C LEU A 298 3.71 -0.49 -14.61
N TYR A 299 3.92 -1.70 -14.06
CA TYR A 299 4.65 -1.88 -12.80
C TYR A 299 6.14 -1.54 -12.94
N GLU A 300 6.78 -1.84 -14.07
CA GLU A 300 8.16 -1.43 -14.37
C GLU A 300 8.30 0.10 -14.35
N ARG A 301 7.44 0.82 -15.07
CA ARG A 301 7.42 2.29 -15.09
C ARG A 301 7.15 2.91 -13.72
N MET A 302 6.22 2.33 -12.97
CA MET A 302 5.95 2.73 -11.58
C MET A 302 7.20 2.53 -10.72
N GLY A 303 7.86 1.37 -10.87
CA GLY A 303 9.15 1.09 -10.26
C GLY A 303 10.15 2.20 -10.56
N ASP A 304 10.48 2.43 -11.83
CA ASP A 304 11.46 3.43 -12.25
C ASP A 304 11.17 4.82 -11.66
N THR A 305 9.89 5.20 -11.62
CA THR A 305 9.44 6.47 -11.03
C THR A 305 9.71 6.52 -9.52
N LEU A 306 9.42 5.45 -8.79
CA LEU A 306 9.72 5.34 -7.36
C LEU A 306 11.23 5.32 -7.10
N ALA A 307 12.03 4.66 -7.94
CA ALA A 307 13.49 4.68 -7.84
C ALA A 307 14.03 6.11 -7.94
N TYR A 308 13.51 6.91 -8.87
CA TYR A 308 13.91 8.31 -9.01
C TYR A 308 13.65 9.12 -7.73
N GLN A 309 12.50 8.90 -7.09
CA GLN A 309 12.14 9.56 -5.82
C GLN A 309 13.05 9.14 -4.65
N TYR A 310 13.48 7.88 -4.60
CA TYR A 310 14.39 7.38 -3.55
C TYR A 310 15.85 7.76 -3.78
N GLY A 311 16.31 7.74 -5.03
CA GLY A 311 17.72 7.94 -5.38
C GLY A 311 18.15 9.41 -5.46
N GLY A 312 17.19 10.33 -5.61
CA GLY A 312 17.47 11.72 -5.97
C GLY A 312 18.15 11.83 -7.34
N SER A 313 18.11 13.00 -7.97
CA SER A 313 18.66 13.22 -9.32
C SER A 313 20.17 12.90 -9.45
N ALA A 314 20.90 12.83 -8.34
CA ALA A 314 22.34 12.56 -8.33
C ALA A 314 22.73 11.09 -8.63
N ALA A 315 21.83 10.12 -8.41
CA ALA A 315 22.11 8.72 -8.73
C ALA A 315 22.06 8.44 -10.24
N HIS A 316 21.18 9.14 -10.98
CA HIS A 316 21.04 9.01 -12.43
C HIS A 316 22.03 9.87 -13.24
N ASN A 317 22.67 10.87 -12.63
CA ASN A 317 23.73 11.66 -13.28
C ASN A 317 25.07 10.91 -13.42
N LYS A 318 25.14 9.63 -13.05
CA LYS A 318 26.36 8.82 -13.14
C LYS A 318 26.58 8.15 -14.51
N GLU A 319 25.59 8.16 -15.40
CA GLU A 319 25.71 7.52 -16.73
C GLU A 319 25.95 8.51 -17.88
N SER A 320 26.15 9.80 -17.60
CA SER A 320 26.36 10.83 -18.64
C SER A 320 27.69 11.58 -18.51
N LEU A 321 28.73 10.93 -17.98
CA LEU A 321 30.10 11.43 -17.99
C LEU A 321 31.04 10.32 -18.47
N GLU A 322 30.95 10.02 -19.76
CA GLU A 322 32.09 9.58 -20.58
C GLU A 322 32.38 10.64 -21.64
#